data_AF-A0A3N5XEM1-F1
#
_entry.id   AF-A0A3N5XEM1-F1
#
_cell.length_a   1.000
_cell.length_b   1.000
_cell.length_c   1.000
_cell.angle_alpha   90.00
_cell.angle_beta   90.00
_cell.angle_gamma   90.00
#
_symmetry.space_group_name_H-M   'P 1'
#
loop_
_entity.id
_entity.type
_entity.pdbx_description
1 polymer ?
#
loop_
_entity_poly.entity_id
_entity_poly.type
_entity_poly.pdbx_seq_one_letter_code
_entity_poly.pdbx_strand_id
1 'polypeptide(L)' 'DKIVRLIMESDEIHFIIGTRINIAHQDPNLPVDLEIRRTVVKRIARLLEDKWLKNVTFEYI' A
#
# COMPACT_ATOMS: atom_id res chain seq x y z
N ASP A 1 1.94 -1.55 16.78
CA ASP A 1 3.06 -2.53 16.87
C ASP A 1 2.74 -3.94 16.37
N LYS A 2 1.61 -4.55 16.70
CA LYS A 2 1.31 -5.95 16.32
C LYS A 2 1.42 -6.22 14.81
N ILE A 3 0.90 -5.32 13.97
CA ILE A 3 0.97 -5.44 12.50
C ILE A 3 2.42 -5.36 12.00
N VAL A 4 3.23 -4.46 12.57
CA VAL A 4 4.63 -4.30 12.18
C VAL A 4 5.41 -5.58 12.49
N ARG A 5 5.20 -6.18 13.67
CA ARG A 5 5.83 -7.47 14.00
C ARG A 5 5.45 -8.56 13.01
N LEU A 6 4.16 -8.68 12.70
CA LEU A 6 3.65 -9.63 11.72
C LEU A 6 4.30 -9.46 10.34
N ILE A 7 4.45 -8.21 9.89
CA ILE A 7 5.13 -7.87 8.62
C ILE A 7 6.60 -8.29 8.66
N MET A 8 7.31 -8.07 9.77
CA MET A 8 8.73 -8.41 9.88
C MET A 8 8.95 -9.93 9.93
N GLU A 9 8.05 -10.67 10.58
CA GLU A 9 8.09 -12.13 10.71
C GLU A 9 7.63 -12.87 9.44
N SER A 10 6.93 -12.21 8.52
CA SER A 10 6.46 -12.81 7.27
C SER A 10 7.51 -12.72 6.17
N ASP A 11 7.73 -13.80 5.42
CA ASP A 11 8.65 -13.80 4.26
C ASP A 11 7.98 -13.33 2.97
N GLU A 12 6.68 -13.63 2.83
CA GLU A 12 5.85 -13.19 1.72
C GLU A 12 4.68 -12.32 2.22
N ILE A 13 4.43 -11.22 1.53
CA ILE A 13 3.41 -10.24 1.90
C ILE A 13 2.55 -9.91 0.68
N HIS A 14 1.26 -10.16 0.81
CA HIS A 14 0.26 -9.88 -0.23
C HIS A 14 -0.58 -8.66 0.17
N PHE A 15 -0.40 -7.54 -0.53
CA PHE A 15 -1.21 -6.34 -0.32
C PHE A 15 -2.47 -6.36 -1.19
N ILE A 16 -3.63 -6.40 -0.55
CA ILE A 16 -4.93 -6.24 -1.21
C ILE A 16 -5.34 -4.77 -1.15
N ILE A 17 -5.43 -4.12 -2.31
CA ILE A 17 -5.67 -2.68 -2.43
C ILE A 17 -7.02 -2.44 -3.09
N GLY A 18 -7.97 -1.91 -2.31
CA GLY A 18 -9.25 -1.45 -2.84
C GLY A 18 -9.08 -0.30 -3.85
N THR A 19 -9.77 -0.41 -4.97
CA THR A 19 -9.79 0.54 -6.09
C THR A 19 -10.97 1.52 -6.03
N ARG A 20 -11.87 1.36 -5.06
CA ARG A 20 -13.04 2.22 -4.88
C ARG A 20 -12.60 3.69 -4.78
N ILE A 21 -13.10 4.49 -5.72
CA ILE A 21 -12.95 5.93 -5.74
C ILE A 21 -13.57 6.49 -4.45
N ASN A 22 -12.83 7.30 -3.72
CA ASN A 22 -13.35 8.00 -2.56
C ASN A 22 -14.24 9.16 -3.03
N ILE A 23 -15.55 8.90 -3.15
CA ILE A 23 -16.55 9.86 -3.68
C ILE A 23 -16.59 11.16 -2.87
N ALA A 24 -16.21 11.13 -1.59
CA ALA A 24 -16.19 12.30 -0.71
C ALA A 24 -15.18 13.40 -1.12
N HIS A 25 -14.25 13.10 -2.03
CA HIS A 25 -13.24 14.05 -2.53
C HIS A 25 -13.34 14.27 -4.05
N GLN A 26 -14.55 14.25 -4.63
CA GLN A 26 -14.81 14.61 -6.03
C GLN A 26 -14.55 16.10 -6.39
N ASP A 27 -13.84 16.86 -5.56
CA ASP A 27 -13.45 18.23 -5.90
C ASP A 27 -12.38 18.18 -7.01
N PRO A 28 -12.67 18.66 -8.22
CA PRO A 28 -11.76 18.61 -9.36
C PRO A 28 -10.49 19.45 -9.17
N ASN A 29 -10.42 20.27 -8.11
CA ASN A 29 -9.25 21.07 -7.75
C ASN A 29 -8.31 20.38 -6.74
N LEU A 30 -8.74 19.26 -6.12
CA LEU A 30 -7.82 18.48 -5.31
C LEU A 30 -6.83 17.78 -6.23
N PRO A 31 -5.51 17.84 -5.93
CA PRO A 31 -4.53 17.11 -6.72
C PRO A 31 -4.94 15.63 -6.79
N VAL A 32 -4.70 15.01 -7.94
CA VAL A 32 -4.92 13.60 -8.28
C VAL A 32 -4.21 12.60 -7.33
N ASP A 33 -3.65 13.09 -6.23
CA ASP A 33 -3.21 12.37 -5.04
C ASP A 33 -4.32 11.55 -4.34
N LEU A 34 -5.53 11.42 -4.91
CA LEU A 34 -6.52 10.42 -4.50
C LEU A 34 -6.02 8.96 -4.57
N GLU A 35 -4.83 8.73 -5.14
CA GLU A 35 -4.06 7.51 -4.98
C GLU A 35 -3.14 7.46 -3.74
N ILE A 36 -3.25 8.35 -2.75
CA ILE A 36 -2.40 8.35 -1.52
C ILE A 36 -2.27 6.93 -0.95
N ARG A 37 -3.35 6.15 -0.94
CA ARG A 37 -3.32 4.75 -0.48
C ARG A 37 -2.39 3.87 -1.32
N ARG A 38 -2.48 3.95 -2.65
CA ARG A 38 -1.61 3.19 -3.56
C ARG A 38 -0.16 3.65 -3.43
N THR A 39 0.07 4.96 -3.38
CA THR A 39 1.41 5.54 -3.23
C THR A 39 2.06 5.14 -1.91
N VAL A 40 1.32 5.20 -0.79
CA VAL A 40 1.81 4.79 0.53
C VAL A 40 2.11 3.30 0.55
N VAL A 41 1.20 2.45 0.07
CA VAL A 41 1.42 0.99 0.04
C VAL A 41 2.62 0.63 -0.84
N LYS A 42 2.78 1.26 -2.02
CA LYS A 42 3.96 1.07 -2.87
C LYS A 42 5.26 1.49 -2.18
N ARG A 43 5.26 2.60 -1.42
CA ARG A 43 6.45 3.03 -0.65
C ARG A 43 6.79 2.04 0.45
N ILE A 44 5.80 1.48 1.14
CA ILE A 44 6.01 0.45 2.18
C ILE A 44 6.57 -0.82 1.54
N ALA A 45 5.96 -1.30 0.46
CA ALA A 45 6.42 -2.50 -0.25
C ALA A 45 7.86 -2.35 -0.73
N ARG A 46 8.20 -1.22 -1.36
CA ARG A 46 9.57 -0.94 -1.81
C ARG A 46 10.57 -0.96 -0.66
N LEU A 47 10.19 -0.41 0.50
CA LEU A 47 11.05 -0.48 1.69
C LEU A 47 11.27 -1.92 2.15
N LEU A 48 10.22 -2.75 2.16
CA LEU A 48 10.27 -4.17 2.53
C LEU A 48 11.14 -4.99 1.58
N GLU A 49 11.04 -4.74 0.27
CA GLU A 49 11.87 -5.38 -0.75
C GLU A 49 13.33 -4.91 -0.66
N ASP A 50 13.58 -3.59 -0.68
CA ASP A 50 14.94 -3.03 -0.79
C ASP A 50 15.79 -3.28 0.47
N LYS A 51 15.19 -3.17 1.67
CA LYS A 51 15.95 -3.24 2.93
C LYS A 51 15.88 -4.59 3.62
N TRP A 52 14.80 -5.34 3.41
CA TRP A 52 14.57 -6.60 4.10
C TRP A 52 14.42 -7.78 3.14
N LEU A 53 14.53 -7.57 1.81
CA LEU A 53 14.50 -8.60 0.78
C LEU A 53 13.25 -9.49 0.87
N LYS A 54 12.13 -8.92 1.31
CA LYS A 54 10.85 -9.63 1.42
C LYS A 54 10.19 -9.75 0.05
N ASN A 55 9.46 -10.84 -0.18
CA ASN A 55 8.68 -11.03 -1.39
C ASN A 55 7.32 -10.32 -1.23
N VAL A 56 7.06 -9.30 -2.04
CA VAL A 56 5.83 -8.49 -1.93
C VAL A 56 5.05 -8.54 -3.23
N THR A 57 3.73 -8.77 -3.14
CA THR A 57 2.83 -8.73 -4.30
C THR A 57 1.60 -7.88 -4.03
N PHE A 58 0.92 -7.45 -5.10
CA PHE A 58 -0.26 -6.60 -5.02
C PHE A 58 -1.44 -7.22 -5.76
N GLU A 59 -2.61 -7.12 -5.15
CA GLU A 59 -3.90 -7.43 -5.78
C GLU A 59 -4.80 -6.19 -5.66
N TYR A 60 -5.44 -5.80 -6.77
CA TYR A 60 -6.35 -4.67 -6.81
C TYR A 60 -7.79 -5.17 -6.92
N ILE A 61 -8.65 -4.76 -5.98
CA ILE A 61 -10.05 -5.20 -5.88
C ILE A 61 -11.07 -4.07 -5.90
#